data_AF-A0A964PWT4-F1
#
_entry.id   AF-A0A964PWT4-F1
#
_cell.length_a   1.000
_cell.length_b   1.000
_cell.length_c   1.000
_cell.angle_alpha   90.00
_cell.angle_beta   90.00
_cell.angle_gamma   90.00
#
_symmetry.space_group_name_H-M   'P 1'
#
loop_
_entity.id
_entity.type
_entity.pdbx_description
1 polymer ?
#
loop_
_entity_poly.entity_id
_entity_poly.type
_entity_poly.pdbx_seq_one_letter_code
_entity_poly.pdbx_strand_id
1 'polypeptide(L)'
;MAQLPDWQPLDGGVPVPDGAGSGRVIAVVASENAVAGGWAGAAALDLARAWSRAGEKVVVADGALHYPTLHTLAQIENTEGLSDAALFGASVRRVVRPIDGGSFFLITAGTAVADANTVPGSARWGRLLEGFQEAGVKLLLFVRDGDSGCWAFLGSASDIVVLADRGEPAPAAVRDLEGIVRAVAGPSSVMAVGGPDSRPPAEWTASSDDGRRRVLMLGLAAAVFIAVVVVVVVLSL
;
A
#
# COMPACT_ATOMS: atom_id res chain seq x y z
N MET A 1 20.39 12.19 -18.78
CA MET A 1 19.03 11.79 -18.35
C MET A 1 19.13 10.32 -17.98
N ALA A 2 18.74 9.94 -16.76
CA ALA A 2 18.71 8.53 -16.39
C ALA A 2 17.57 7.86 -17.18
N GLN A 3 17.84 6.70 -17.75
CA GLN A 3 16.84 5.92 -18.47
C GLN A 3 16.08 5.06 -17.46
N LEU A 4 14.77 4.92 -17.64
CA LEU A 4 13.98 4.02 -16.81
C LEU A 4 14.45 2.57 -16.99
N PRO A 5 14.29 1.71 -15.96
CA PRO A 5 14.46 0.27 -16.11
C PRO A 5 13.59 -0.29 -17.24
N ASP A 6 14.06 -1.38 -17.84
CA ASP A 6 13.26 -2.11 -18.83
C ASP A 6 11.94 -2.60 -18.21
N TRP A 7 10.88 -2.54 -19.00
CA TRP A 7 9.59 -3.06 -18.61
C TRP A 7 9.67 -4.57 -18.32
N GLN A 8 9.05 -5.02 -17.23
CA GLN A 8 8.98 -6.43 -16.87
C GLN A 8 7.53 -6.88 -16.56
N PRO A 9 7.20 -8.16 -16.79
CA PRO A 9 5.88 -8.68 -16.44
C PRO A 9 5.70 -8.76 -14.91
N LEU A 10 4.50 -8.38 -14.43
CA LEU A 10 4.14 -8.50 -13.01
C LEU A 10 4.12 -9.94 -12.51
N ASP A 11 3.81 -10.91 -13.36
CA ASP A 11 3.74 -12.33 -13.00
C ASP A 11 5.10 -12.90 -12.58
N GLY A 12 6.19 -12.28 -13.02
CA GLY A 12 7.55 -12.59 -12.58
C GLY A 12 7.88 -12.06 -11.18
N GLY A 13 6.98 -11.26 -10.60
CA GLY A 13 7.20 -10.49 -9.40
C GLY A 13 8.05 -9.25 -9.65
N VAL A 14 7.88 -8.22 -8.82
CA VAL A 14 8.84 -7.12 -8.71
C VAL A 14 9.62 -7.37 -7.41
N PRO A 15 10.96 -7.52 -7.46
CA PRO A 15 11.74 -7.67 -6.24
C PRO A 15 11.58 -6.42 -5.37
N VAL A 16 11.68 -6.61 -4.05
CA VAL A 16 11.71 -5.47 -3.12
C VAL A 16 12.91 -4.60 -3.51
N PRO A 17 12.73 -3.29 -3.72
CA PRO A 17 13.86 -2.36 -3.86
C PRO A 17 14.90 -2.54 -2.75
N ASP A 18 16.10 -3.02 -3.12
CA ASP A 18 17.21 -3.22 -2.20
C ASP A 18 17.94 -1.91 -1.88
N GLY A 19 18.39 -1.78 -0.62
CA GLY A 19 19.41 -0.83 -0.21
C GLY A 19 19.59 -0.79 1.30
N ALA A 20 20.81 -0.50 1.76
CA ALA A 20 21.16 -0.45 3.19
C ALA A 20 20.22 0.51 3.96
N GLY A 21 19.71 0.07 5.12
CA GLY A 21 18.84 0.86 6.02
C GLY A 21 17.56 0.13 6.44
N SER A 22 17.20 0.21 7.73
CA SER A 22 15.91 -0.22 8.27
C SER A 22 14.79 0.70 7.77
N GLY A 23 13.77 0.10 7.15
CA GLY A 23 12.53 0.74 6.69
C GLY A 23 12.69 1.74 5.54
N ARG A 24 11.79 1.67 4.56
CA ARG A 24 11.86 2.46 3.31
C ARG A 24 10.48 2.93 2.90
N VAL A 25 10.44 4.04 2.19
CA VAL A 25 9.23 4.57 1.56
C VAL A 25 9.32 4.28 0.08
N ILE A 26 8.54 3.31 -0.37
CA ILE A 26 8.54 2.86 -1.76
C ILE A 26 7.24 3.34 -2.38
N ALA A 27 7.32 4.30 -3.31
CA ALA A 27 6.16 4.74 -4.03
C ALA A 27 5.83 3.76 -5.16
N VAL A 28 4.58 3.32 -5.22
CA VAL A 28 4.04 2.57 -6.35
C VAL A 28 3.20 3.55 -7.17
N VAL A 29 3.76 4.01 -8.29
CA VAL A 29 3.14 4.99 -9.17
C VAL A 29 2.38 4.26 -10.27
N ALA A 30 1.06 4.37 -10.27
CA ALA A 30 0.22 3.86 -11.35
C ALA A 30 0.08 4.90 -12.46
N SER A 31 0.42 4.51 -13.71
CA SER A 31 0.15 5.34 -14.88
C SER A 31 -1.36 5.51 -15.11
N GLU A 32 -1.74 6.52 -15.90
CA GLU A 32 -3.15 6.74 -16.26
C GLU A 32 -3.76 5.50 -16.93
N ASN A 33 -3.01 4.81 -17.81
CA ASN A 33 -3.48 3.58 -18.46
C ASN A 33 -3.63 2.42 -17.45
N ALA A 34 -2.68 2.27 -16.52
CA ALA A 34 -2.75 1.25 -15.49
C ALA A 34 -3.97 1.44 -14.56
N VAL A 35 -4.30 2.71 -14.25
CA VAL A 35 -5.51 3.08 -13.50
C VAL A 35 -6.77 2.79 -14.33
N ALA A 36 -6.81 3.22 -15.59
CA ALA A 36 -7.94 3.00 -16.49
C ALA A 36 -8.21 1.50 -16.74
N GLY A 37 -7.16 0.69 -16.80
CA GLY A 37 -7.22 -0.76 -16.92
C GLY A 37 -7.68 -1.47 -15.65
N GLY A 38 -7.83 -0.76 -14.51
CA GLY A 38 -8.39 -1.29 -13.27
C GLY A 38 -7.51 -2.29 -12.52
N TRP A 39 -6.27 -2.51 -12.95
CA TRP A 39 -5.39 -3.55 -12.39
C TRP A 39 -4.36 -3.00 -11.39
N ALA A 40 -4.04 -1.70 -11.45
CA ALA A 40 -2.92 -1.13 -10.68
C ALA A 40 -3.05 -1.28 -9.16
N GLY A 41 -4.26 -1.05 -8.62
CA GLY A 41 -4.49 -1.18 -7.18
C GLY A 41 -4.35 -2.63 -6.69
N ALA A 42 -4.83 -3.60 -7.48
CA ALA A 42 -4.68 -5.02 -7.16
C ALA A 42 -3.20 -5.44 -7.21
N ALA A 43 -2.48 -5.00 -8.25
CA ALA A 43 -1.04 -5.22 -8.37
C ALA A 43 -0.26 -4.67 -7.17
N ALA A 44 -0.61 -3.49 -6.65
CA ALA A 44 0.03 -2.94 -5.45
C ALA A 44 -0.17 -3.83 -4.20
N LEU A 45 -1.37 -4.39 -4.01
CA LEU A 45 -1.65 -5.34 -2.92
C LEU A 45 -0.91 -6.67 -3.13
N ASP A 46 -0.81 -7.14 -4.37
CA ASP A 46 -0.09 -8.37 -4.69
C ASP A 46 1.43 -8.22 -4.48
N LEU A 47 2.00 -7.06 -4.77
CA LEU A 47 3.39 -6.73 -4.42
C LEU A 47 3.60 -6.80 -2.91
N ALA A 48 2.72 -6.18 -2.12
CA ALA A 48 2.79 -6.23 -0.67
C ALA A 48 2.70 -7.67 -0.13
N ARG A 49 1.80 -8.48 -0.69
CA ARG A 49 1.67 -9.90 -0.36
C ARG A 49 2.91 -10.71 -0.73
N ALA A 50 3.51 -10.45 -1.91
CA ALA A 50 4.74 -11.11 -2.34
C ALA A 50 5.92 -10.76 -1.43
N TRP A 51 6.09 -9.49 -1.11
CA TRP A 51 7.18 -9.01 -0.25
C TRP A 51 7.04 -9.49 1.18
N SER A 52 5.82 -9.51 1.71
CA SER A 52 5.52 -10.13 3.01
C SER A 52 5.92 -11.61 3.04
N ARG A 53 5.57 -12.39 2.00
CA ARG A 53 5.98 -13.79 1.88
C ARG A 53 7.49 -13.97 1.79
N ALA A 54 8.21 -12.97 1.29
CA ALA A 54 9.67 -12.94 1.26
C ALA A 54 10.30 -12.53 2.62
N GLY A 55 9.48 -12.26 3.64
CA GLY A 55 9.92 -11.94 5.00
C GLY A 55 9.94 -10.44 5.34
N GLU A 56 9.51 -9.57 4.43
CA GLU A 56 9.47 -8.13 4.68
C GLU A 56 8.27 -7.73 5.55
N LYS A 57 8.50 -6.74 6.42
CA LYS A 57 7.41 -6.06 7.14
C LYS A 57 6.83 -4.98 6.24
N VAL A 58 5.64 -5.19 5.71
CA VAL A 58 5.03 -4.29 4.73
C VAL A 58 3.77 -3.62 5.29
N VAL A 59 3.71 -2.30 5.13
CA VAL A 59 2.50 -1.50 5.27
C VAL A 59 2.21 -0.85 3.94
N VAL A 60 1.02 -1.05 3.41
CA VAL A 60 0.51 -0.36 2.22
C VAL A 60 -0.26 0.88 2.67
N ALA A 61 -0.03 2.02 2.04
CA ALA A 61 -0.81 3.23 2.25
C ALA A 61 -1.44 3.68 0.93
N ASP A 62 -2.75 3.95 0.96
CA ASP A 62 -3.48 4.49 -0.19
C ASP A 62 -3.29 6.02 -0.26
N GLY A 63 -2.33 6.45 -1.08
CA GLY A 63 -2.04 7.86 -1.35
C GLY A 63 -2.89 8.45 -2.49
N ALA A 64 -3.78 7.67 -3.12
CA ALA A 64 -4.71 8.15 -4.15
C ALA A 64 -5.92 8.87 -3.51
N LEU A 65 -5.65 9.94 -2.75
CA LEU A 65 -6.60 10.56 -1.81
C LEU A 65 -7.91 11.05 -2.46
N HIS A 66 -7.90 11.40 -3.75
CA HIS A 66 -9.09 11.87 -4.46
C HIS A 66 -9.99 10.71 -4.92
N TYR A 67 -9.38 9.59 -5.28
CA TYR A 67 -10.09 8.47 -5.88
C TYR A 67 -9.68 7.14 -5.23
N PRO A 68 -9.68 6.99 -3.89
CA PRO A 68 -9.07 5.85 -3.22
C PRO A 68 -9.71 4.52 -3.64
N THR A 69 -8.90 3.49 -3.86
CA THR A 69 -9.38 2.17 -4.34
C THR A 69 -8.95 1.01 -3.48
N LEU A 70 -7.87 1.13 -2.70
CA LEU A 70 -7.30 -0.03 -2.02
C LEU A 70 -8.26 -0.58 -0.96
N HIS A 71 -9.04 0.28 -0.30
CA HIS A 71 -10.05 -0.14 0.67
C HIS A 71 -11.14 -1.02 0.04
N THR A 72 -11.61 -0.68 -1.16
CA THR A 72 -12.62 -1.46 -1.89
C THR A 72 -12.07 -2.83 -2.29
N LEU A 73 -10.84 -2.87 -2.80
CA LEU A 73 -10.16 -4.11 -3.17
C LEU A 73 -9.90 -5.01 -1.96
N ALA A 74 -9.58 -4.40 -0.82
CA ALA A 74 -9.38 -5.10 0.45
C ALA A 74 -10.70 -5.39 1.21
N GLN A 75 -11.84 -4.95 0.68
CA GLN A 75 -13.17 -5.09 1.29
C GLN A 75 -13.23 -4.56 2.74
N ILE A 76 -12.60 -3.41 2.99
CA ILE A 76 -12.64 -2.71 4.28
C ILE A 76 -13.20 -1.29 4.11
N GLU A 77 -13.75 -0.74 5.19
CA GLU A 77 -14.27 0.62 5.18
C GLU A 77 -13.14 1.67 5.10
N ASN A 78 -13.37 2.73 4.32
CA ASN A 78 -12.50 3.91 4.26
C ASN A 78 -12.99 5.01 5.21
N THR A 79 -12.98 4.74 6.51
CA THR A 79 -13.45 5.68 7.53
C THR A 79 -12.32 6.57 8.06
N GLU A 80 -11.25 5.95 8.56
CA GLU A 80 -10.05 6.64 9.02
C GLU A 80 -8.81 6.02 8.39
N GLY A 81 -7.87 6.86 7.96
CA GLY A 81 -6.72 6.44 7.18
C GLY A 81 -5.56 7.43 7.19
N LEU A 82 -4.91 7.56 6.04
CA LEU A 82 -3.70 8.34 5.82
C LEU A 82 -3.89 9.82 6.16
N SER A 83 -5.00 10.41 5.67
CA SER A 83 -5.34 11.80 5.96
C SER A 83 -5.61 12.03 7.45
N ASP A 84 -6.24 11.09 8.14
CA ASP A 84 -6.55 11.20 9.56
C ASP A 84 -5.31 11.10 10.45
N ALA A 85 -4.38 10.23 10.09
CA ALA A 85 -3.09 10.14 10.79
C ALA A 85 -2.25 11.41 10.58
N ALA A 86 -2.22 11.93 9.35
CA ALA A 86 -1.42 13.10 8.99
C ALA A 86 -2.03 14.43 9.48
N LEU A 87 -3.33 14.63 9.36
CA LEU A 87 -3.97 15.94 9.58
C LEU A 87 -4.73 16.01 10.91
N PHE A 88 -5.35 14.92 11.34
CA PHE A 88 -6.25 14.91 12.49
C PHE A 88 -5.66 14.22 13.72
N GLY A 89 -4.46 13.64 13.60
CA GLY A 89 -3.71 13.05 14.72
C GLY A 89 -4.22 11.68 15.15
N ALA A 90 -4.95 10.98 14.29
CA ALA A 90 -5.29 9.58 14.53
C ALA A 90 -4.00 8.75 14.69
N SER A 91 -3.96 7.88 15.69
CA SER A 91 -2.77 7.04 15.90
C SER A 91 -2.61 6.02 14.77
N VAL A 92 -1.37 5.70 14.39
CA VAL A 92 -1.07 4.67 13.37
C VAL A 92 -1.74 3.33 13.71
N ARG A 93 -1.68 2.92 14.99
CA ARG A 93 -2.34 1.68 15.47
C ARG A 93 -3.85 1.64 15.19
N ARG A 94 -4.51 2.80 15.15
CA ARG A 94 -5.95 2.92 14.93
C ARG A 94 -6.32 2.86 13.44
N VAL A 95 -5.49 3.41 12.56
CA VAL A 95 -5.77 3.48 11.12
C VAL A 95 -5.25 2.28 10.32
N VAL A 96 -4.24 1.59 10.85
CA VAL A 96 -3.67 0.38 10.23
C VAL A 96 -4.63 -0.81 10.37
N ARG A 97 -4.88 -1.53 9.28
CA ARG A 97 -5.72 -2.74 9.22
C ARG A 97 -4.91 -3.95 8.74
N PRO A 98 -4.94 -5.11 9.42
CA PRO A 98 -4.29 -6.31 8.93
C PRO A 98 -5.01 -6.87 7.70
N ILE A 99 -4.25 -7.29 6.69
CA ILE A 99 -4.75 -7.93 5.47
C ILE A 99 -4.22 -9.37 5.42
N ASP A 100 -5.02 -10.29 4.84
CA ASP A 100 -4.69 -11.71 4.70
C ASP A 100 -4.25 -12.39 6.00
N GLY A 101 -5.00 -12.20 7.07
CA GLY A 101 -4.65 -12.74 8.39
C GLY A 101 -3.43 -12.08 9.03
N GLY A 102 -3.01 -10.91 8.53
CA GLY A 102 -1.90 -10.13 9.08
C GLY A 102 -0.57 -10.35 8.38
N SER A 103 -0.55 -10.88 7.15
CA SER A 103 0.70 -10.97 6.38
C SER A 103 1.26 -9.59 6.05
N PHE A 104 0.40 -8.64 5.71
CA PHE A 104 0.75 -7.22 5.59
C PHE A 104 -0.37 -6.37 6.16
N PHE A 105 -0.16 -5.06 6.22
CA PHE A 105 -1.17 -4.13 6.70
C PHE A 105 -1.50 -3.06 5.67
N LEU A 106 -2.72 -2.51 5.75
CA LEU A 106 -3.22 -1.44 4.91
C LEU A 106 -3.63 -0.23 5.76
N ILE A 107 -3.20 0.96 5.35
CA ILE A 107 -3.75 2.26 5.75
C ILE A 107 -4.54 2.76 4.53
N THR A 108 -5.86 2.89 4.68
CA THR A 108 -6.70 3.46 3.61
C THR A 108 -6.44 4.96 3.47
N ALA A 109 -7.02 5.62 2.47
CA ALA A 109 -6.82 7.06 2.29
C ALA A 109 -7.38 7.88 3.47
N GLY A 110 -8.48 7.42 4.05
CA GLY A 110 -9.17 8.05 5.17
C GLY A 110 -10.16 9.11 4.74
N THR A 111 -10.41 10.06 5.63
CA THR A 111 -11.29 11.22 5.41
C THR A 111 -10.88 11.99 4.16
N ALA A 112 -11.86 12.33 3.31
CA ALA A 112 -11.62 13.14 2.12
C ALA A 112 -11.06 14.52 2.51
N VAL A 113 -10.04 14.98 1.79
CA VAL A 113 -9.38 16.27 2.02
C VAL A 113 -9.58 17.21 0.84
N ALA A 114 -9.73 18.50 1.11
CA ALA A 114 -9.95 19.50 0.06
C ALA A 114 -8.68 19.77 -0.77
N ASP A 115 -7.50 19.68 -0.14
CA ASP A 115 -6.20 19.76 -0.81
C ASP A 115 -5.34 18.57 -0.38
N ALA A 116 -5.14 17.62 -1.29
CA ALA A 116 -4.35 16.42 -1.05
C ALA A 116 -2.88 16.71 -0.72
N ASN A 117 -2.32 17.85 -1.14
CA ASN A 117 -0.92 18.20 -0.85
C ASN A 117 -0.69 18.50 0.64
N THR A 118 -1.75 18.83 1.39
CA THR A 118 -1.66 19.08 2.83
C THR A 118 -1.23 17.85 3.62
N VAL A 119 -1.53 16.64 3.13
CA VAL A 119 -1.17 15.37 3.77
C VAL A 119 0.36 15.17 3.77
N PRO A 120 1.04 15.05 2.60
CA PRO A 120 2.50 14.92 2.56
C PRO A 120 3.24 16.18 3.06
N GLY A 121 2.62 17.36 2.99
CA GLY A 121 3.17 18.60 3.54
C GLY A 121 3.11 18.73 5.07
N SER A 122 2.41 17.82 5.77
CA SER A 122 2.22 17.92 7.21
C SER A 122 3.44 17.45 8.02
N ALA A 123 3.72 18.10 9.15
CA ALA A 123 4.77 17.66 10.07
C ALA A 123 4.51 16.27 10.68
N ARG A 124 3.24 15.80 10.69
CA ARG A 124 2.90 14.45 11.15
C ARG A 124 3.22 13.39 10.10
N TRP A 125 3.15 13.73 8.81
CA TRP A 125 3.58 12.83 7.75
C TRP A 125 5.06 12.48 7.90
N GLY A 126 5.94 13.47 8.07
CA GLY A 126 7.36 13.24 8.32
C GLY A 126 7.61 12.29 9.51
N ARG A 127 6.96 12.54 10.66
CA ARG A 127 7.06 11.66 11.84
C ARG A 127 6.54 10.25 11.61
N LEU A 128 5.50 10.09 10.79
CA LEU A 128 4.97 8.78 10.43
C LEU A 128 5.97 8.00 9.56
N LEU A 129 6.65 8.69 8.62
CA LEU A 129 7.71 8.08 7.83
C LEU A 129 8.90 7.66 8.69
N GLU A 130 9.37 8.56 9.58
CA GLU A 130 10.43 8.26 10.55
C GLU A 130 10.09 7.03 11.39
N GLY A 131 8.86 6.94 11.91
CA GLY A 131 8.41 5.79 12.68
C GLY A 131 8.43 4.46 11.89
N PHE A 132 8.10 4.47 10.59
CA PHE A 132 8.24 3.27 9.76
C PHE A 132 9.69 2.91 9.48
N GLN A 133 10.54 3.90 9.24
CA GLN A 133 11.98 3.72 9.05
C GLN A 133 12.63 3.10 10.30
N GLU A 134 12.41 3.71 11.47
CA GLU A 134 12.91 3.21 12.75
C GLU A 134 12.43 1.79 13.07
N ALA A 135 11.17 1.47 12.75
CA ALA A 135 10.60 0.14 12.95
C ALA A 135 11.07 -0.93 11.94
N GLY A 136 11.86 -0.53 10.94
CA GLY A 136 12.30 -1.43 9.87
C GLY A 136 11.19 -1.86 8.92
N VAL A 137 10.13 -1.05 8.79
CA VAL A 137 8.94 -1.34 7.98
C VAL A 137 9.06 -0.72 6.60
N LYS A 138 8.72 -1.48 5.56
CA LYS A 138 8.58 -1.00 4.19
C LYS A 138 7.19 -0.38 4.05
N LEU A 139 7.13 0.93 3.86
CA LEU A 139 5.91 1.65 3.51
C LEU A 139 5.76 1.64 1.99
N LEU A 140 4.79 0.87 1.49
CA LEU A 140 4.38 0.85 0.10
C LEU A 140 3.30 1.92 -0.12
N LEU A 141 3.67 3.05 -0.70
CA LEU A 141 2.76 4.18 -0.91
C LEU A 141 2.19 4.13 -2.33
N PHE A 142 0.93 3.73 -2.47
CA PHE A 142 0.26 3.69 -3.76
C PHE A 142 -0.21 5.09 -4.15
N VAL A 143 0.22 5.58 -5.31
CA VAL A 143 -0.19 6.87 -5.88
C VAL A 143 -0.53 6.71 -7.34
N ARG A 144 -1.33 7.64 -7.87
CA ARG A 144 -1.70 7.67 -9.29
C ARG A 144 -1.07 8.86 -9.96
N ASP A 145 -0.56 8.65 -11.16
CA ASP A 145 -0.18 9.76 -12.03
C ASP A 145 -1.41 10.65 -12.29
N GLY A 146 -1.18 11.95 -12.35
CA GLY A 146 -2.25 12.95 -12.51
C GLY A 146 -3.09 13.26 -11.25
N ASP A 147 -3.08 12.42 -10.21
CA ASP A 147 -3.78 12.74 -8.96
C ASP A 147 -3.06 13.88 -8.22
N SER A 148 -3.84 14.86 -7.73
CA SER A 148 -3.26 15.91 -6.88
C SER A 148 -2.75 15.31 -5.56
N GLY A 149 -1.56 15.74 -5.14
CA GLY A 149 -0.81 15.12 -4.05
C GLY A 149 0.23 14.08 -4.47
N CYS A 150 0.14 13.49 -5.69
CA CYS A 150 1.09 12.47 -6.15
C CYS A 150 2.55 12.96 -6.08
N TRP A 151 2.85 14.11 -6.70
CA TRP A 151 4.19 14.70 -6.67
C TRP A 151 4.70 14.97 -5.25
N ALA A 152 3.83 15.49 -4.37
CA ALA A 152 4.21 15.80 -3.00
C ALA A 152 4.52 14.52 -2.19
N PHE A 153 3.78 13.43 -2.43
CA PHE A 153 4.11 12.12 -1.88
C PHE A 153 5.42 11.55 -2.42
N LEU A 154 5.71 11.72 -3.72
CA LEU A 154 6.95 11.24 -4.33
C LEU A 154 8.19 11.91 -3.76
N GLY A 155 8.08 13.16 -3.26
CA GLY A 155 9.16 13.82 -2.53
C GLY A 155 9.60 13.09 -1.25
N SER A 156 8.80 12.14 -0.76
CA SER A 156 9.13 11.30 0.41
C SER A 156 9.69 9.91 0.05
N ALA A 157 9.67 9.53 -1.24
CA ALA A 157 10.02 8.19 -1.67
C ALA A 157 11.54 8.00 -1.75
N SER A 158 12.03 6.88 -1.21
CA SER A 158 13.42 6.45 -1.42
C SER A 158 13.59 5.69 -2.73
N ASP A 159 12.52 5.00 -3.16
CA ASP A 159 12.50 4.17 -4.35
C ASP A 159 11.10 4.24 -4.99
N ILE A 160 11.06 4.04 -6.31
CA ILE A 160 9.83 4.06 -7.09
C ILE A 160 9.68 2.74 -7.86
N VAL A 161 8.48 2.18 -7.81
CA VAL A 161 8.00 1.14 -8.73
C VAL A 161 6.91 1.75 -9.60
N VAL A 162 7.09 1.71 -10.90
CA VAL A 162 6.09 2.20 -11.86
C VAL A 162 5.23 1.03 -12.32
N LEU A 163 3.91 1.21 -12.25
CA LEU A 163 2.93 0.33 -12.85
C LEU A 163 2.44 0.97 -14.16
N ALA A 164 2.78 0.36 -15.30
CA ALA A 164 2.47 0.88 -16.63
C ALA A 164 2.31 -0.26 -17.65
N ASP A 165 1.55 0.01 -18.71
CA ASP A 165 1.44 -0.91 -19.83
C ASP A 165 2.75 -0.97 -20.62
N ARG A 166 2.97 -2.09 -21.32
CA ARG A 166 4.19 -2.26 -22.11
C ARG A 166 4.27 -1.22 -23.22
N GLY A 167 5.38 -0.50 -23.28
CA GLY A 167 5.64 0.52 -24.32
C GLY A 167 4.93 1.85 -24.06
N GLU A 168 4.27 2.00 -22.93
CA GLU A 168 3.75 3.29 -22.48
C GLU A 168 4.92 4.26 -22.20
N PRO A 169 4.77 5.56 -22.52
CA PRO A 169 5.71 6.55 -22.04
C PRO A 169 5.75 6.58 -20.49
N ALA A 170 6.88 7.05 -19.95
CA ALA A 170 7.00 7.27 -18.52
C ALA A 170 5.85 8.17 -17.99
N PRO A 171 5.22 7.81 -16.86
CA PRO A 171 4.27 8.69 -16.18
C PRO A 171 4.85 10.08 -15.96
N ALA A 172 4.02 11.11 -16.06
CA ALA A 172 4.48 12.49 -15.87
C ALA A 172 5.08 12.67 -14.47
N ALA A 173 4.46 12.06 -13.46
CA ALA A 173 4.89 12.08 -12.05
C ALA A 173 6.32 11.60 -11.77
N VAL A 174 6.91 10.76 -12.64
CA VAL A 174 8.26 10.21 -12.41
C VAL A 174 9.35 10.88 -13.24
N ARG A 175 9.00 11.90 -14.03
CA ARG A 175 9.98 12.70 -14.76
C ARG A 175 10.95 13.34 -13.77
N ASP A 176 12.24 13.30 -14.10
CA ASP A 176 13.34 13.75 -13.25
C ASP A 176 13.59 12.92 -11.98
N LEU A 177 12.82 11.85 -11.77
CA LEU A 177 12.99 10.89 -10.66
C LEU A 177 13.50 9.52 -11.17
N GLU A 178 13.93 9.42 -12.43
CA GLU A 178 14.29 8.14 -13.06
C GLU A 178 15.44 7.43 -12.32
N GLY A 179 16.32 8.18 -11.65
CA GLY A 179 17.44 7.63 -10.87
C GLY A 179 17.04 6.82 -9.63
N ILE A 180 15.80 6.96 -9.15
CA ILE A 180 15.25 6.18 -8.03
C ILE A 180 14.15 5.21 -8.46
N VAL A 181 13.85 5.12 -9.76
CA VAL A 181 12.96 4.09 -10.29
C VAL A 181 13.71 2.75 -10.33
N ARG A 182 13.16 1.75 -9.65
CA ARG A 182 13.76 0.42 -9.51
C ARG A 182 13.10 -0.62 -10.41
N ALA A 183 11.86 -0.38 -10.82
CA ALA A 183 11.14 -1.27 -11.70
C ALA A 183 10.04 -0.51 -12.46
N VAL A 184 9.78 -0.96 -13.69
CA VAL A 184 8.58 -0.64 -14.47
C VAL A 184 7.90 -1.97 -14.79
N ALA A 185 6.66 -2.15 -14.35
CA ALA A 185 5.96 -3.43 -14.50
C ALA A 185 4.50 -3.28 -14.91
N GLY A 186 3.99 -4.29 -15.62
CA GLY A 186 2.59 -4.36 -16.00
C GLY A 186 2.17 -5.80 -16.31
N PRO A 187 0.89 -6.02 -16.67
CA PRO A 187 0.39 -7.34 -17.03
C PRO A 187 1.09 -7.90 -18.28
N SER A 188 1.46 -9.19 -18.27
CA SER A 188 2.16 -9.89 -19.37
C SER A 188 1.37 -9.91 -20.67
N SER A 189 0.05 -9.94 -20.55
CA SER A 189 -0.90 -9.90 -21.64
C SER A 189 -1.94 -8.83 -21.32
N VAL A 190 -2.19 -7.92 -22.26
CA VAL A 190 -3.39 -7.07 -22.26
C VAL A 190 -4.58 -8.00 -22.54
N MET A 191 -4.97 -8.82 -21.57
CA MET A 191 -6.30 -9.40 -21.61
C MET A 191 -7.25 -8.23 -21.33
N ALA A 192 -7.88 -7.74 -22.39
CA ALA A 192 -9.06 -6.92 -22.28
C ALA A 192 -10.05 -7.66 -21.38
N VAL A 193 -10.18 -7.22 -20.13
CA VAL A 193 -11.27 -7.65 -19.25
C VAL A 193 -12.52 -6.97 -19.80
N GLY A 194 -13.17 -7.64 -20.76
CA GLY A 194 -14.56 -7.37 -21.08
C GLY A 194 -15.43 -7.88 -19.91
N GLY A 195 -16.36 -7.04 -19.44
CA GLY A 195 -17.45 -7.49 -18.56
C GLY A 195 -18.40 -8.47 -19.27
N PRO A 196 -19.41 -9.06 -18.61
CA PRO A 196 -20.02 -8.71 -17.32
C PRO A 196 -20.08 -9.86 -16.29
N ASP A 197 -20.62 -9.54 -15.10
CA ASP A 197 -21.09 -10.43 -14.01
C ASP A 197 -20.12 -10.65 -12.83
N SER A 198 -19.97 -9.60 -12.01
CA SER A 198 -19.34 -9.65 -10.69
C SER A 198 -20.39 -9.71 -9.58
N ARG A 199 -21.08 -10.85 -9.45
CA ARG A 199 -21.73 -11.25 -8.19
C ARG A 199 -20.94 -12.43 -7.60
N PRO A 200 -20.45 -12.32 -6.36
CA PRO A 200 -19.83 -13.47 -5.69
C PRO A 200 -20.88 -14.58 -5.49
N PRO A 201 -20.47 -15.86 -5.52
CA PRO A 201 -21.36 -16.99 -5.24
C PRO A 201 -22.01 -16.84 -3.86
N ALA A 202 -23.29 -17.21 -3.73
CA ALA A 202 -24.08 -17.01 -2.50
C ALA A 202 -23.46 -17.67 -1.24
N GLU A 203 -22.58 -18.65 -1.43
CA GLU A 203 -21.84 -19.35 -0.37
C GLU A 203 -20.84 -18.49 0.42
N TRP A 204 -20.53 -17.27 -0.05
CA TRP A 204 -19.57 -16.35 0.59
C TRP A 204 -20.22 -15.25 1.45
N THR A 205 -21.52 -15.35 1.74
CA THR A 205 -22.19 -14.41 2.65
C THR A 205 -22.20 -14.94 4.09
N ALA A 206 -21.81 -14.08 5.03
CA ALA A 206 -21.59 -14.41 6.43
C ALA A 206 -22.88 -14.82 7.17
N SER A 207 -23.19 -16.12 7.15
CA SER A 207 -24.23 -16.74 7.97
C SER A 207 -23.87 -18.18 8.37
N SER A 208 -22.60 -18.47 8.68
CA SER A 208 -22.22 -19.79 9.21
C SER A 208 -21.50 -19.69 10.55
N ASP A 209 -21.87 -20.61 11.45
CA ASP A 209 -21.37 -20.70 12.83
C ASP A 209 -19.85 -20.93 12.93
N ASP A 210 -19.23 -21.42 11.85
CA ASP A 210 -17.79 -21.63 11.76
C ASP A 210 -16.98 -20.32 11.70
N GLY A 211 -17.56 -19.25 11.14
CA GLY A 211 -16.93 -17.93 11.10
C GLY A 211 -16.77 -17.31 12.49
N ARG A 212 -17.77 -17.49 13.36
CA ARG A 212 -17.78 -16.93 14.72
C ARG A 212 -16.72 -17.58 15.62
N ARG A 213 -16.50 -18.90 15.48
CA ARG A 213 -15.50 -19.64 16.26
C ARG A 213 -14.06 -19.25 15.91
N ARG A 214 -13.79 -18.92 14.64
CA ARG A 214 -12.46 -18.49 14.19
C ARG A 214 -12.10 -17.07 14.65
N VAL A 215 -13.06 -16.15 14.66
CA VAL A 215 -12.87 -14.78 15.17
C VAL A 215 -12.56 -14.78 16.67
N LEU A 216 -13.25 -15.61 17.46
CA LEU A 216 -13.00 -15.76 18.89
C LEU A 216 -11.60 -16.34 19.19
N MET A 217 -11.16 -17.34 18.43
CA MET A 217 -9.82 -17.93 18.58
C MET A 217 -8.70 -16.96 18.19
N LEU A 218 -8.89 -16.16 17.14
CA LEU A 218 -7.91 -15.15 16.69
C LEU A 218 -7.79 -13.96 17.65
N GLY A 219 -8.90 -13.51 18.24
CA GLY A 219 -8.89 -12.47 19.26
C GLY A 219 -8.10 -12.88 20.51
N LEU A 220 -8.22 -14.15 20.92
CA LEU A 220 -7.47 -14.69 22.06
C LEU A 220 -5.96 -14.75 21.78
N ALA A 221 -5.56 -15.19 20.58
CA ALA A 221 -4.16 -15.27 20.18
C ALA A 221 -3.48 -13.89 20.12
N ALA A 222 -4.18 -12.88 19.58
CA ALA A 222 -3.67 -11.51 19.54
C ALA A 222 -3.51 -10.89 20.94
N ALA A 223 -4.44 -11.16 21.86
CA ALA A 223 -4.35 -10.68 23.25
C ALA A 223 -3.15 -11.31 23.99
N VAL A 224 -2.88 -12.60 23.78
CA VAL A 224 -1.74 -13.30 24.37
C VAL A 224 -0.42 -12.75 23.83
N PHE A 225 -0.32 -12.51 22.52
CA PHE A 225 0.88 -11.95 21.91
C PHE A 225 1.20 -10.54 22.46
N ILE A 226 0.19 -9.69 22.61
CA ILE A 226 0.35 -8.35 23.19
C ILE A 226 0.81 -8.43 24.65
N ALA A 227 0.22 -9.33 25.45
CA ALA A 227 0.61 -9.51 26.85
C ALA A 227 2.08 -9.95 26.99
N VAL A 228 2.53 -10.88 26.15
CA VAL A 228 3.93 -11.35 26.15
C VAL A 228 4.89 -10.23 25.79
N VAL A 229 4.58 -9.44 24.76
CA VAL A 229 5.43 -8.31 24.36
C VAL A 229 5.53 -7.25 25.47
N VAL A 230 4.43 -6.94 26.16
CA VAL A 230 4.44 -5.98 27.27
C VAL A 230 5.31 -6.48 28.43
N VAL A 231 5.20 -7.77 28.79
CA VAL A 231 6.01 -8.37 29.87
C VAL A 231 7.50 -8.34 29.54
N VAL A 232 7.87 -8.67 28.29
CA VAL A 232 9.27 -8.65 27.84
C VAL A 232 9.85 -7.23 27.88
N VAL A 233 9.07 -6.23 27.48
CA VAL A 233 9.50 -4.82 27.50
C VAL A 233 9.67 -4.31 28.93
N VAL A 234 8.76 -4.65 29.84
CA VAL A 234 8.84 -4.23 31.26
C VAL A 234 10.01 -4.89 32.00
N LEU A 235 10.36 -6.13 31.67
CA LEU A 235 11.50 -6.84 32.27
C LEU A 235 12.86 -6.42 31.71
N SER A 236 12.88 -5.65 30.62
CA SER A 236 14.10 -5.17 29.95
C SER A 236 14.45 -3.71 30.28
N LEU A 237 13.74 -3.10 31.23
CA LEU A 237 13.92 -1.74 31.77
C LEU A 237 14.32 -1.82 33.25
#